data_AF-A0A2W4P4J0-F1
#
_entry.id   AF-A0A2W4P4J0-F1
#
_cell.length_a   1.000
_cell.length_b   1.000
_cell.length_c   1.000
_cell.angle_alpha   90.00
_cell.angle_beta   90.00
_cell.angle_gamma   90.00
#
_symmetry.space_group_name_H-M   'P 1'
#
loop_
_entity.id
_entity.type
_entity.pdbx_description
1 polymer ?
#
loop_
_entity_poly.entity_id
_entity_poly.type
_entity_poly.pdbx_seq_one_letter_code
_entity_poly.pdbx_strand_id
1 'polypeptide(L)'
;MNAGRIGRAILFAAALTACSTETEIQTQSTYTGNEISYPLESASVYNMSGTVTFRERVGGTTDVTINLVGNTGTDAKLPVHLHLGDVSEEDAYVAALLQPVDDRTGRSETHLERLANETSIRYADLKNLDACIKIHLSATGEGSKIILAAGNIGSAALAANPAGRRSIGICRSE
;
A
#
# COMPACT_ATOMS: atom_id res chain seq x y z
N MET A 1 44.83 68.97 -31.64
CA MET A 1 43.92 69.19 -30.49
C MET A 1 42.51 68.84 -30.94
N ASN A 2 41.85 67.91 -30.23
CA ASN A 2 40.42 67.48 -30.30
C ASN A 2 39.84 67.07 -31.67
N ALA A 3 39.52 65.79 -31.94
CA ALA A 3 38.36 65.04 -31.42
C ALA A 3 37.05 65.84 -31.66
N GLY A 4 36.14 65.48 -32.57
CA GLY A 4 35.55 64.18 -32.87
C GLY A 4 34.06 64.28 -32.54
N ARG A 5 33.15 63.87 -33.43
CA ARG A 5 31.86 63.26 -33.05
C ARG A 5 31.09 62.77 -34.27
N ILE A 6 30.88 61.46 -34.24
CA ILE A 6 30.20 60.60 -35.20
C ILE A 6 28.72 60.62 -34.79
N GLY A 7 27.82 61.05 -35.67
CA GLY A 7 26.37 60.94 -35.47
C GLY A 7 25.91 59.53 -35.85
N ARG A 8 25.55 58.72 -34.84
CA ARG A 8 25.19 57.31 -34.97
C ARG A 8 23.80 57.14 -35.58
N ALA A 9 23.72 56.28 -36.59
CA ALA A 9 22.47 55.75 -37.12
C ALA A 9 21.68 55.01 -36.03
N ILE A 10 20.38 55.29 -35.94
CA ILE A 10 19.43 54.56 -35.13
C ILE A 10 18.96 53.37 -35.95
N LEU A 11 19.37 52.17 -35.56
CA LEU A 11 18.86 50.91 -36.10
C LEU A 11 17.93 50.30 -35.04
N PHE A 12 16.63 50.26 -35.34
CA PHE A 12 15.64 49.53 -34.55
C PHE A 12 15.78 48.04 -34.84
N ALA A 13 16.21 47.25 -33.86
CA ALA A 13 16.17 45.80 -33.91
C ALA A 13 14.92 45.31 -33.16
N ALA A 14 13.94 44.77 -33.90
CA ALA A 14 12.81 44.05 -33.33
C ALA A 14 13.27 42.63 -32.94
N ALA A 15 13.28 42.33 -31.64
CA ALA A 15 13.53 40.98 -31.15
C ALA A 15 12.21 40.19 -31.15
N LEU A 16 12.11 39.20 -32.05
CA LEU A 16 11.08 38.17 -32.03
C LEU A 16 11.42 37.15 -30.94
N THR A 17 10.89 37.35 -29.73
CA THR A 17 10.92 36.32 -28.69
C THR A 17 9.83 35.29 -28.99
N ALA A 18 10.20 34.19 -29.62
CA ALA A 18 9.38 32.99 -29.67
C ALA A 18 9.35 32.39 -28.26
N CYS A 19 8.40 32.82 -27.44
CA CYS A 19 8.11 32.17 -26.17
C CYS A 19 7.32 30.90 -26.51
N SER A 20 8.02 29.76 -26.60
CA SER A 20 7.34 28.45 -26.59
C SER A 20 6.62 28.35 -25.26
N THR A 21 5.30 28.54 -25.28
CA THR A 21 4.45 28.15 -24.16
C THR A 21 4.28 26.65 -24.25
N GLU A 22 5.28 25.92 -23.72
CA GLU A 22 5.09 24.52 -23.40
C GLU A 22 3.97 24.48 -22.37
N THR A 23 2.81 24.00 -22.82
CA THR A 23 1.71 23.68 -21.92
C THR A 23 2.18 22.50 -21.09
N GLU A 24 2.76 22.76 -19.92
CA GLU A 24 2.88 21.75 -18.87
C GLU A 24 1.46 21.32 -18.50
N ILE A 25 0.99 20.23 -19.10
CA ILE A 25 -0.13 19.48 -18.55
C ILE A 25 0.41 18.88 -17.24
N GLN A 26 0.23 19.59 -16.13
CA GLN A 26 0.45 19.00 -14.81
C GLN A 26 -0.60 17.90 -14.62
N THR A 27 -0.22 16.66 -14.92
CA THR A 27 -0.92 15.50 -14.42
C THR A 27 -0.72 15.48 -12.91
N GLN A 28 -1.70 15.98 -12.16
CA GLN A 28 -1.67 15.85 -10.70
C GLN A 28 -1.58 14.35 -10.37
N SER A 29 -0.47 13.94 -9.76
CA SER A 29 -0.28 12.56 -9.31
C SER A 29 -1.40 12.20 -8.33
N THR A 30 -2.01 11.01 -8.50
CA THR A 30 -2.98 10.45 -7.54
C THR A 30 -2.34 10.15 -6.19
N TYR A 31 -1.02 9.98 -6.15
CA TYR A 31 -0.26 9.59 -4.97
C TYR A 31 0.71 10.68 -4.51
N THR A 32 0.94 10.75 -3.20
CA THR A 32 1.94 11.67 -2.61
C THR A 32 3.37 11.21 -2.85
N GLY A 33 3.56 9.93 -3.22
CA GLY A 33 4.86 9.26 -3.30
C GLY A 33 5.25 8.52 -2.02
N ASN A 34 4.50 8.71 -0.92
CA ASN A 34 4.73 7.96 0.31
C ASN A 34 4.19 6.53 0.20
N GLU A 35 4.99 5.57 0.61
CA GLU A 35 4.64 4.16 0.66
C GLU A 35 5.33 3.47 1.85
N ILE A 36 4.70 2.44 2.40
CA ILE A 36 5.29 1.52 3.37
C ILE A 36 4.89 0.09 3.01
N SER A 37 5.84 -0.84 3.14
CA SER A 37 5.62 -2.25 2.81
C SER A 37 6.03 -3.14 3.98
N TYR A 38 5.28 -4.22 4.18
CA TYR A 38 5.55 -5.24 5.20
C TYR A 38 5.56 -6.64 4.57
N PRO A 39 6.46 -7.53 5.01
CA PRO A 39 6.48 -8.90 4.54
C PRO A 39 5.28 -9.68 5.07
N LEU A 40 4.78 -10.59 4.25
CA LEU A 40 3.82 -11.63 4.62
C LEU A 40 4.54 -12.97 4.59
N GLU A 41 4.73 -13.57 5.76
CA GLU A 41 5.38 -14.86 5.90
C GLU A 41 4.39 -16.00 5.72
N SER A 42 4.91 -17.17 5.35
CA SER A 42 4.07 -18.36 5.22
C SER A 42 3.57 -18.83 6.57
N ALA A 43 2.25 -19.04 6.64
CA ALA A 43 1.54 -19.35 7.87
C ALA A 43 0.95 -20.78 7.90
N SER A 44 1.15 -21.56 6.84
CA SER A 44 0.63 -22.93 6.72
C SER A 44 1.49 -23.79 5.79
N VAL A 45 1.04 -25.02 5.52
CA VAL A 45 1.70 -25.98 4.61
C VAL A 45 1.69 -25.55 3.14
N TYR A 46 0.89 -24.54 2.77
CA TYR A 46 0.73 -24.09 1.38
C TYR A 46 1.91 -23.24 0.87
N ASN A 47 2.92 -22.94 1.72
CA ASN A 47 4.15 -22.23 1.36
C ASN A 47 3.92 -20.92 0.58
N MET A 48 2.82 -20.22 0.89
CA MET A 48 2.52 -18.91 0.31
C MET A 48 3.18 -17.81 1.15
N SER A 49 3.77 -16.82 0.50
CA SER A 49 4.38 -15.65 1.13
C SER A 49 4.24 -14.43 0.22
N GLY A 50 4.53 -13.22 0.70
CA GLY A 50 4.44 -12.05 -0.15
C GLY A 50 4.71 -10.74 0.56
N THR A 51 4.09 -9.68 0.04
CA THR A 51 4.22 -8.32 0.57
C THR A 51 2.86 -7.64 0.56
N VAL A 52 2.54 -6.93 1.64
CA VAL A 52 1.49 -5.91 1.66
C VAL A 52 2.12 -4.53 1.58
N THR A 53 1.57 -3.69 0.71
CA THR A 53 2.06 -2.35 0.41
C THR A 53 0.93 -1.35 0.62
N PHE A 54 1.19 -0.33 1.42
CA PHE A 54 0.29 0.77 1.69
C PHE A 54 0.84 2.02 0.99
N ARG A 55 0.08 2.58 0.05
CA ARG A 55 0.46 3.77 -0.71
C ARG A 55 -0.48 4.93 -0.40
N GLU A 56 0.09 6.08 -0.08
CA GLU A 56 -0.68 7.26 0.27
C GLU A 56 -1.17 8.01 -0.97
N ARG A 57 -2.48 8.23 -1.04
CA ARG A 57 -3.10 9.06 -2.07
C ARG A 57 -3.07 10.53 -1.69
N VAL A 58 -3.09 11.41 -2.70
CA VAL A 58 -3.37 12.83 -2.50
C VAL A 58 -4.77 12.94 -1.88
N GLY A 59 -4.83 13.38 -0.62
CA GLY A 59 -6.02 13.32 0.24
C GLY A 59 -5.85 12.48 1.52
N GLY A 60 -4.72 11.78 1.68
CA GLY A 60 -4.33 11.09 2.91
C GLY A 60 -5.00 9.72 3.15
N THR A 61 -5.89 9.29 2.25
CA THR A 61 -6.42 7.91 2.20
C THR A 61 -5.38 6.94 1.65
N THR A 62 -5.60 5.64 1.80
CA THR A 62 -4.58 4.63 1.46
C THR A 62 -5.07 3.64 0.41
N ASP A 63 -4.23 3.34 -0.58
CA ASP A 63 -4.40 2.13 -1.37
C ASP A 63 -3.53 1.01 -0.82
N VAL A 64 -4.14 -0.13 -0.56
CA VAL A 64 -3.50 -1.34 -0.04
C VAL A 64 -3.37 -2.33 -1.20
N THR A 65 -2.14 -2.68 -1.55
CA THR A 65 -1.85 -3.71 -2.56
C THR A 65 -1.20 -4.92 -1.89
N ILE A 66 -1.65 -6.11 -2.24
CA ILE A 66 -1.00 -7.37 -1.83
C ILE A 66 -0.47 -8.08 -3.06
N ASN A 67 0.75 -8.60 -2.96
CA ASN A 67 1.34 -9.49 -3.95
C ASN A 67 1.83 -10.75 -3.24
N LEU A 68 1.22 -11.88 -3.55
CA LEU A 68 1.59 -13.21 -3.07
C LEU A 68 2.37 -13.99 -4.13
N VAL A 69 3.24 -14.86 -3.62
CA VAL A 69 3.98 -15.89 -4.36
C VAL A 69 3.59 -17.24 -3.76
N GLY A 70 3.54 -18.27 -4.61
CA GLY A 70 3.09 -19.62 -4.24
C GLY A 70 1.58 -19.84 -4.45
N ASN A 71 0.89 -18.88 -5.07
CA ASN A 71 -0.50 -18.98 -5.48
C ASN A 71 -0.69 -20.16 -6.46
N THR A 72 -1.84 -20.83 -6.41
CA THR A 72 -2.02 -22.12 -7.12
C THR A 72 -2.52 -21.98 -8.54
N GLY A 73 -2.88 -20.77 -8.97
CA GLY A 73 -3.39 -20.51 -10.31
C GLY A 73 -4.90 -20.71 -10.45
N THR A 74 -5.60 -21.05 -9.37
CA THR A 74 -7.05 -21.26 -9.38
C THR A 74 -7.82 -19.95 -9.35
N ASP A 75 -9.10 -19.96 -9.69
CA ASP A 75 -9.97 -18.78 -9.57
C ASP A 75 -10.45 -18.52 -8.13
N ALA A 76 -9.82 -19.15 -7.13
CA ALA A 76 -10.15 -18.94 -5.73
C ALA A 76 -9.91 -17.48 -5.32
N LYS A 77 -10.77 -16.99 -4.42
CA LYS A 77 -10.66 -15.69 -3.78
C LYS A 77 -10.25 -15.90 -2.33
N LEU A 78 -8.99 -15.59 -2.02
CA LEU A 78 -8.39 -15.78 -0.71
C LEU A 78 -8.74 -14.57 0.17
N PRO A 79 -9.57 -14.72 1.22
CA PRO A 79 -9.97 -13.57 2.04
C PRO A 79 -8.77 -12.92 2.72
N VAL A 80 -8.84 -11.61 2.89
CA VAL A 80 -7.79 -10.81 3.51
C VAL A 80 -8.40 -9.99 4.62
N HIS A 81 -7.90 -10.17 5.84
CA HIS A 81 -8.34 -9.43 7.01
C HIS A 81 -7.19 -8.63 7.59
N LEU A 82 -7.48 -7.38 7.96
CA LEU A 82 -6.66 -6.59 8.87
C LEU A 82 -7.22 -6.80 10.27
N HIS A 83 -6.43 -7.40 11.15
CA HIS A 83 -6.77 -7.59 12.56
C HIS A 83 -6.02 -6.59 13.44
N LEU A 84 -6.61 -6.20 14.57
CA LEU A 84 -5.90 -5.47 15.63
C LEU A 84 -5.04 -6.44 16.45
N GLY A 85 -3.86 -6.00 16.86
CA GLY A 85 -2.86 -6.84 17.53
C GLY A 85 -1.92 -7.55 16.55
N ASP A 86 -0.94 -8.27 17.10
CA ASP A 86 0.06 -8.98 16.31
C ASP A 86 -0.46 -10.31 15.73
N VAL A 87 0.31 -10.89 14.78
CA VAL A 87 -0.06 -12.13 14.08
C VAL A 87 -0.32 -13.33 15.00
N SER A 88 0.20 -13.32 16.22
CA SER A 88 0.07 -14.44 17.17
C SER A 88 -1.24 -14.43 17.94
N GLU A 89 -1.97 -13.31 17.93
CA GLU A 89 -3.24 -13.18 18.60
C GLU A 89 -4.32 -14.02 17.91
N GLU A 90 -4.91 -14.94 18.68
CA GLU A 90 -6.05 -15.75 18.26
C GLU A 90 -7.33 -14.92 18.36
N ASP A 91 -8.25 -15.11 17.40
CA ASP A 91 -9.56 -14.44 17.40
C ASP A 91 -9.50 -12.91 17.53
N ALA A 92 -8.38 -12.32 17.11
CA ALA A 92 -8.15 -10.89 17.08
C ALA A 92 -9.26 -10.16 16.31
N TYR A 93 -9.65 -8.97 16.78
CA TYR A 93 -10.73 -8.19 16.16
C TYR A 93 -10.41 -7.82 14.72
N VAL A 94 -11.32 -8.10 13.78
CA VAL A 94 -11.22 -7.68 12.38
C VAL A 94 -11.47 -6.17 12.27
N ALA A 95 -10.40 -5.41 12.11
CA ALA A 95 -10.47 -3.96 11.92
C ALA A 95 -10.84 -3.56 10.48
N ALA A 96 -10.52 -4.37 9.48
CA ALA A 96 -11.00 -4.14 8.12
C ALA A 96 -11.04 -5.44 7.30
N LEU A 97 -12.06 -5.57 6.44
CA LEU A 97 -12.09 -6.54 5.35
C LEU A 97 -11.45 -5.90 4.13
N LEU A 98 -10.39 -6.52 3.62
CA LEU A 98 -9.73 -6.08 2.39
C LEU A 98 -10.21 -6.91 1.20
N GLN A 99 -9.98 -6.41 -0.01
CA GLN A 99 -10.29 -7.15 -1.23
C GLN A 99 -9.52 -8.48 -1.22
N PRO A 100 -10.21 -9.62 -1.47
CA PRO A 100 -9.57 -10.92 -1.53
C PRO A 100 -8.44 -10.98 -2.55
N VAL A 101 -7.39 -11.75 -2.25
CA VAL A 101 -6.35 -12.07 -3.24
C VAL A 101 -6.93 -13.00 -4.28
N ASP A 102 -6.73 -12.65 -5.54
CA ASP A 102 -7.02 -13.53 -6.67
C ASP A 102 -5.91 -14.59 -6.78
N ASP A 103 -6.22 -15.84 -6.47
CA ASP A 103 -5.23 -16.94 -6.44
C ASP A 103 -4.65 -17.29 -7.83
N ARG A 104 -5.23 -16.78 -8.92
CA ARG A 104 -4.65 -16.91 -10.25
C ARG A 104 -3.50 -15.94 -10.46
N THR A 105 -3.58 -14.76 -9.87
CA THR A 105 -2.59 -13.67 -10.06
C THR A 105 -1.72 -13.41 -8.85
N GLY A 106 -2.12 -13.88 -7.67
CA GLY A 106 -1.50 -13.52 -6.39
C GLY A 106 -1.75 -12.07 -5.96
N ARG A 107 -2.65 -11.33 -6.61
CA ARG A 107 -2.83 -9.88 -6.38
C ARG A 107 -4.18 -9.52 -5.76
N SER A 108 -4.18 -8.52 -4.88
CA SER A 108 -5.37 -7.72 -4.55
C SER A 108 -5.04 -6.24 -4.41
N GLU A 109 -6.07 -5.40 -4.51
CA GLU A 109 -6.00 -3.96 -4.33
C GLU A 109 -7.26 -3.47 -3.62
N THR A 110 -7.09 -2.68 -2.56
CA THR A 110 -8.18 -2.13 -1.74
C THR A 110 -7.96 -0.66 -1.50
N HIS A 111 -8.98 0.17 -1.72
CA HIS A 111 -8.98 1.55 -1.27
C HIS A 111 -9.50 1.60 0.18
N LEU A 112 -8.65 1.96 1.13
CA LEU A 112 -8.95 1.98 2.55
C LEU A 112 -9.15 3.41 3.05
N GLU A 113 -10.38 3.70 3.47
CA GLU A 113 -10.80 5.00 4.02
C GLU A 113 -11.35 4.89 5.44
N ARG A 114 -11.88 3.71 5.80
CA ARG A 114 -12.55 3.45 7.08
C ARG A 114 -12.29 2.02 7.56
N LEU A 115 -12.30 1.86 8.87
CA LEU A 115 -12.34 0.58 9.56
C LEU A 115 -13.77 0.02 9.62
N ALA A 116 -13.90 -1.24 10.01
CA ALA A 116 -15.17 -1.95 10.15
C ALA A 116 -16.14 -1.28 11.14
N ASN A 117 -15.61 -0.60 12.16
CA ASN A 117 -16.40 0.20 13.10
C ASN A 117 -16.73 1.61 12.60
N GLU A 118 -16.60 1.84 11.29
CA GLU A 118 -16.79 3.12 10.60
C GLU A 118 -15.79 4.22 10.98
N THR A 119 -14.78 3.97 11.81
CA THR A 119 -13.75 4.98 12.11
C THR A 119 -12.96 5.29 10.85
N SER A 120 -12.82 6.57 10.48
CA SER A 120 -11.97 6.96 9.35
C SER A 120 -10.50 6.68 9.70
N ILE A 121 -9.76 6.14 8.75
CA ILE A 121 -8.33 5.84 8.90
C ILE A 121 -7.54 6.48 7.76
N ARG A 122 -6.43 7.13 8.12
CA ARG A 122 -5.50 7.77 7.17
C ARG A 122 -4.22 6.95 7.06
N TYR A 123 -3.47 7.22 5.99
CA TYR A 123 -2.16 6.60 5.77
C TYR A 123 -1.21 6.79 6.97
N ALA A 124 -1.20 7.99 7.55
CA ALA A 124 -0.35 8.31 8.71
C ALA A 124 -0.68 7.46 9.94
N ASP A 125 -1.94 7.04 10.10
CA ASP A 125 -2.39 6.26 11.26
C ASP A 125 -1.89 4.81 11.19
N LEU A 126 -1.77 4.25 9.97
CA LEU A 126 -1.36 2.86 9.74
C LEU A 126 0.05 2.54 10.28
N LYS A 127 0.92 3.54 10.41
CA LYS A 127 2.27 3.37 10.98
C LYS A 127 2.25 3.11 12.48
N ASN A 128 1.23 3.61 13.16
CA ASN A 128 1.08 3.51 14.62
C ASN A 128 0.05 2.44 15.03
N LEU A 129 -0.69 1.90 14.06
CA LEU A 129 -1.68 0.87 14.30
C LEU A 129 -0.98 -0.43 14.72
N ASP A 130 -1.36 -0.94 15.89
CA ASP A 130 -0.96 -2.27 16.34
C ASP A 130 -1.86 -3.29 15.65
N ALA A 131 -1.39 -3.87 14.55
CA ALA A 131 -2.21 -4.68 13.67
C ALA A 131 -1.40 -5.70 12.87
N CYS A 132 -2.12 -6.66 12.28
CA CYS A 132 -1.58 -7.63 11.35
C CYS A 132 -2.53 -7.87 10.16
N ILE A 133 -1.96 -8.39 9.08
CA ILE A 133 -2.68 -8.91 7.93
C ILE A 133 -2.66 -10.44 8.01
N LYS A 134 -3.82 -11.07 7.82
CA LYS A 134 -3.95 -12.53 7.69
C LYS A 134 -4.72 -12.84 6.41
N ILE A 135 -4.22 -13.79 5.63
CA ILE A 135 -4.83 -14.25 4.39
C ILE A 135 -5.31 -15.67 4.56
N HIS A 136 -6.60 -15.90 4.32
CA HIS A 136 -7.27 -17.17 4.61
C HIS A 136 -7.40 -18.03 3.35
N LEU A 137 -7.50 -19.36 3.52
CA LEU A 137 -7.77 -20.28 2.41
C LEU A 137 -9.20 -20.16 1.88
N SER A 138 -10.17 -19.89 2.76
CA SER A 138 -11.58 -19.73 2.40
C SER A 138 -12.28 -18.76 3.34
N ALA A 139 -13.37 -18.14 2.88
CA ALA A 139 -14.21 -17.29 3.73
C ALA A 139 -15.04 -18.08 4.74
N THR A 140 -15.26 -19.38 4.51
CA THR A 140 -16.18 -20.19 5.31
C THR A 140 -15.65 -21.60 5.56
N GLY A 141 -16.25 -22.31 6.53
CA GLY A 141 -15.90 -23.69 6.85
C GLY A 141 -14.48 -23.82 7.43
N GLU A 142 -13.92 -25.03 7.41
CA GLU A 142 -12.58 -25.27 7.97
C GLU A 142 -11.47 -24.47 7.28
N GLY A 143 -11.66 -24.10 6.00
CA GLY A 143 -10.72 -23.24 5.27
C GLY A 143 -10.59 -21.83 5.84
N SER A 144 -11.59 -21.34 6.59
CA SER A 144 -11.50 -20.04 7.28
C SER A 144 -10.48 -20.04 8.43
N LYS A 145 -10.12 -21.20 8.98
CA LYS A 145 -9.12 -21.32 10.05
C LYS A 145 -7.70 -21.50 9.52
N ILE A 146 -7.55 -21.71 8.20
CA ILE A 146 -6.25 -21.95 7.56
C ILE A 146 -5.71 -20.61 7.07
N ILE A 147 -4.66 -20.13 7.74
CA ILE A 147 -3.95 -18.92 7.36
C ILE A 147 -2.84 -19.27 6.37
N LEU A 148 -2.95 -18.77 5.15
CA LEU A 148 -1.98 -19.02 4.07
C LEU A 148 -0.71 -18.21 4.26
N ALA A 149 -0.87 -16.92 4.50
CA ALA A 149 0.21 -15.99 4.78
C ALA A 149 -0.24 -14.93 5.78
N ALA A 150 0.70 -14.43 6.59
CA ALA A 150 0.41 -13.40 7.59
C ALA A 150 1.63 -12.50 7.85
N GLY A 151 1.38 -11.27 8.29
CA GLY A 151 2.45 -10.33 8.64
C GLY A 151 1.95 -9.21 9.53
N ASN A 152 2.80 -8.80 10.47
CA ASN A 152 2.55 -7.61 11.27
C ASN A 152 2.68 -6.35 10.42
N ILE A 153 1.90 -5.33 10.76
CA ILE A 153 1.98 -3.99 10.19
C ILE A 153 2.10 -2.96 11.33
N GLY A 154 2.41 -1.72 10.97
CA GLY A 154 2.46 -0.60 11.92
C GLY A 154 3.36 -0.88 13.12
N SER A 155 2.86 -0.62 14.33
CA SER A 155 3.64 -0.78 15.57
C SER A 155 3.92 -2.25 15.90
N ALA A 156 3.05 -3.19 15.52
CA ALA A 156 3.27 -4.63 15.68
C ALA A 156 4.51 -5.11 14.89
N ALA A 157 4.78 -4.48 13.74
CA ALA A 157 5.94 -4.81 12.92
C ALA A 157 7.24 -4.26 13.52
N LEU A 158 7.18 -3.11 14.18
CA LEU A 158 8.33 -2.50 14.87
C LEU A 158 8.71 -3.26 16.15
N ALA A 159 7.71 -3.78 16.86
CA ALA A 159 7.91 -4.67 18.01
C ALA A 159 8.39 -6.07 17.60
N ALA A 160 8.52 -6.34 16.29
CA ALA A 160 8.83 -7.67 15.82
C ALA A 160 10.31 -8.03 16.03
N ASN A 161 10.59 -9.07 16.83
CA ASN A 161 11.94 -9.67 16.89
C ASN A 161 12.21 -10.41 15.57
N PRO A 162 13.19 -9.99 14.74
CA PRO A 162 13.46 -10.58 13.43
C PRO A 162 13.98 -12.02 13.48
N ALA A 163 14.43 -12.49 14.65
CA ALA A 163 15.08 -13.79 14.81
C ALA A 163 14.17 -14.88 15.43
N GLY A 164 12.94 -14.53 15.82
CA GLY A 164 12.02 -15.44 16.50
C GLY A 164 10.93 -15.94 15.56
N ARG A 165 10.81 -17.26 15.38
CA ARG A 165 9.64 -17.87 14.74
C ARG A 165 8.41 -17.55 15.59
N ARG A 166 7.46 -16.80 15.03
CA ARG A 166 6.20 -16.43 15.71
C ARG A 166 5.13 -17.46 15.40
N SER A 167 4.31 -17.79 16.39
CA SER A 167 3.07 -18.53 16.14
C SER A 167 2.08 -17.64 15.40
N ILE A 168 1.27 -18.23 14.53
CA ILE A 168 0.16 -17.54 13.88
C ILE A 168 -1.11 -17.92 14.62
N GLY A 169 -1.79 -16.93 15.19
CA GLY A 169 -3.06 -17.12 15.88
C GLY A 169 -4.16 -17.47 14.88
N ILE A 170 -4.94 -18.50 15.18
CA ILE A 170 -6.07 -18.93 14.35
C ILE A 170 -7.22 -17.92 14.52
N CYS A 171 -7.98 -17.68 13.45
CA CYS A 171 -9.22 -16.92 13.53
C CYS A 171 -10.41 -17.89 13.47
N ARG A 172 -11.44 -17.66 14.29
CA ARG A 172 -12.75 -18.27 14.11
C ARG A 172 -13.38 -17.82 12.79
N SER A 173 -14.20 -18.70 12.23
CA SER A 173 -15.17 -18.33 11.19
C SER A 173 -16.16 -17.33 11.78
N GLU A 174 -16.30 -16.16 11.16
CA GLU A 174 -17.42 -15.24 11.39
C GLU A 174 -18.72 -15.76 10.77
#